data_AF-A0A7Z0VL92-F1
#
_entry.id   AF-A0A7Z0VL92-F1
#
_cell.length_a   1.000
_cell.length_b   1.000
_cell.length_c   1.000
_cell.angle_alpha   90.00
_cell.angle_beta   90.00
_cell.angle_gamma   90.00
#
_symmetry.space_group_name_H-M   'P 1'
#
loop_
_entity.id
_entity.type
_entity.pdbx_description
1 polymer ?
#
loop_
_entity_poly.entity_id
_entity_poly.type
_entity_poly.pdbx_seq_one_letter_code
_entity_poly.pdbx_strand_id
1 'polypeptide(L)'
;MTETFRVSQQAPATTEKIIVKYLESEAFIGDNESSEDAIKSSKLLQLKLDEKREELSALSDDVPNDKRLELQLESAYILLDLDRRQEAGQIGKAVLDQALDEELWLRAVEACDILYQSEQTKSIKALAHGIWLGVTFPIDPELSVAMLQHLIDETPDKSDGAAVAAVTACYVVDIRAEGQEREDLKFFTNQLLGQVARRHSQVEEQEIFDFWVERMELNDPGKFLPRLAKVLEVIIDGDWWFDRDALRAKIPADEV
;
A
#
# COMPACT_ATOMS: atom_id res chain seq x y z
N MET A 1 -27.77 -21.92 -54.40
CA MET A 1 -26.58 -22.58 -53.82
C MET A 1 -26.06 -21.65 -52.74
N THR A 2 -26.10 -22.14 -51.51
CA THR A 2 -26.06 -21.38 -50.28
C THR A 2 -24.60 -21.17 -49.85
N GLU A 3 -24.13 -19.94 -49.71
CA GLU A 3 -22.85 -19.63 -49.09
C GLU A 3 -23.05 -19.36 -47.60
N THR A 4 -22.61 -20.32 -46.79
CA THR A 4 -22.64 -20.25 -45.33
C THR A 4 -21.44 -19.46 -44.84
N PHE A 5 -21.69 -18.24 -44.35
CA PHE A 5 -20.71 -17.44 -43.59
C PHE A 5 -20.37 -18.17 -42.29
N ARG A 6 -19.10 -18.55 -42.12
CA ARG A 6 -18.58 -19.15 -40.89
C ARG A 6 -18.06 -18.01 -40.01
N VAL A 7 -18.86 -17.58 -39.04
CA VAL A 7 -18.42 -16.71 -37.95
C VAL A 7 -17.42 -17.49 -37.10
N SER A 8 -16.16 -17.04 -37.08
CA SER A 8 -15.16 -17.51 -36.12
C SER A 8 -15.56 -16.96 -34.75
N GLN A 9 -16.08 -17.82 -33.87
CA GLN A 9 -16.20 -17.48 -32.46
C GLN A 9 -14.80 -17.49 -31.85
N GLN A 10 -14.27 -16.30 -31.63
CA GLN A 10 -13.12 -16.10 -30.75
C GLN A 10 -13.61 -16.31 -29.32
N ALA A 11 -13.02 -17.28 -28.61
CA ALA A 11 -13.29 -17.50 -27.19
C ALA A 11 -12.94 -16.22 -26.40
N PRO A 12 -13.69 -15.90 -25.33
CA PRO A 12 -13.34 -14.77 -24.48
C PRO A 12 -11.96 -15.00 -23.86
N ALA A 13 -11.08 -14.00 -24.00
CA ALA A 13 -9.80 -13.97 -23.33
C ALA A 13 -10.03 -14.18 -21.83
N THR A 14 -9.36 -15.17 -21.27
CA THR A 14 -9.32 -15.43 -19.84
C THR A 14 -8.73 -14.18 -19.20
N THR A 15 -9.53 -13.43 -18.45
CA THR A 15 -9.04 -12.31 -17.64
C THR A 15 -8.00 -12.86 -16.68
N GLU A 16 -6.73 -12.65 -17.00
CA GLU A 16 -5.62 -12.93 -16.11
C GLU A 16 -5.85 -12.05 -14.89
N LYS A 17 -6.10 -12.69 -13.74
CA LYS A 17 -6.37 -11.99 -12.49
C LYS A 17 -5.07 -11.29 -12.12
N ILE A 18 -5.02 -9.97 -12.30
CA ILE A 18 -3.88 -9.16 -11.91
C ILE A 18 -3.70 -9.36 -10.40
N ILE A 19 -2.56 -9.94 -10.02
CA ILE A 19 -2.20 -10.13 -8.62
C ILE A 19 -1.57 -8.82 -8.16
N VAL A 20 -2.39 -7.97 -7.57
CA VAL A 20 -1.93 -6.80 -6.83
C VAL A 20 -1.38 -7.34 -5.50
N LYS A 21 -0.08 -7.14 -5.24
CA LYS A 21 0.65 -7.73 -4.11
C LYS A 21 0.22 -7.17 -2.74
N TYR A 22 -0.06 -5.86 -2.67
CA TYR A 22 -0.32 -5.08 -1.47
C TYR A 22 -1.74 -4.50 -1.41
N LEU A 23 -2.44 -4.35 -2.55
CA LEU A 23 -3.83 -3.90 -2.55
C LEU A 23 -4.77 -5.10 -2.62
N GLU A 24 -5.69 -5.19 -1.66
CA GLU A 24 -6.79 -6.15 -1.75
C GLU A 24 -7.71 -5.73 -2.91
N SER A 25 -7.74 -6.50 -4.00
CA SER A 25 -8.78 -6.33 -5.00
C SER A 25 -10.11 -6.80 -4.39
N GLU A 26 -10.93 -5.88 -3.86
CA GLU A 26 -12.28 -6.15 -3.32
C GLU A 26 -13.27 -6.75 -4.36
N ALA A 27 -12.81 -7.13 -5.54
CA ALA A 27 -13.60 -7.75 -6.58
C ALA A 27 -13.80 -9.28 -6.41
N PHE A 28 -13.84 -9.84 -5.19
CA PHE A 28 -14.40 -11.20 -4.96
C PHE A 28 -14.54 -11.62 -3.48
N ILE A 29 -15.37 -10.95 -2.66
CA ILE A 29 -15.85 -11.58 -1.41
C ILE A 29 -17.36 -11.76 -1.50
N GLY A 30 -17.74 -12.81 -2.21
CA GLY A 30 -19.05 -13.42 -2.08
C GLY A 30 -19.08 -14.22 -0.78
N ASP A 31 -19.80 -13.68 0.18
CA ASP A 31 -20.10 -14.20 1.51
C ASP A 31 -20.45 -15.71 1.52
N ASN A 32 -19.60 -16.51 2.18
CA ASN A 32 -19.96 -17.79 2.84
C ASN A 32 -18.70 -18.42 3.46
N GLU A 33 -18.33 -18.03 4.68
CA GLU A 33 -17.30 -18.77 5.43
C GLU A 33 -17.93 -19.92 6.23
N SER A 34 -17.74 -21.15 5.73
CA SER A 34 -17.99 -22.39 6.46
C SER A 34 -16.82 -22.67 7.42
N SER A 35 -17.11 -23.12 8.64
CA SER A 35 -16.11 -23.38 9.68
C SER A 35 -15.05 -24.44 9.31
N GLU A 36 -15.37 -25.39 8.43
CA GLU A 36 -14.39 -26.35 7.90
C GLU A 36 -13.39 -25.71 6.93
N ASP A 37 -13.81 -24.69 6.18
CA ASP A 37 -12.97 -24.03 5.19
C ASP A 37 -12.01 -23.03 5.86
N ALA A 38 -12.45 -22.37 6.94
CA ALA A 38 -11.58 -21.55 7.80
C ALA A 38 -10.43 -22.38 8.42
N ILE A 39 -10.71 -23.60 8.92
CA ILE A 39 -9.69 -24.49 9.50
C ILE A 39 -8.67 -24.95 8.45
N LYS A 40 -9.12 -25.26 7.23
CA LYS A 40 -8.22 -25.63 6.13
C LYS A 40 -7.33 -24.46 5.73
N SER A 41 -7.89 -23.23 5.67
CA SER A 41 -7.15 -22.01 5.35
C SER A 41 -6.02 -21.76 6.36
N SER A 42 -6.33 -21.79 7.67
CA SER A 42 -5.32 -21.59 8.73
C SER A 42 -4.19 -22.62 8.69
N LYS A 43 -4.49 -23.90 8.41
CA LYS A 43 -3.44 -24.93 8.27
C LYS A 43 -2.53 -24.67 7.06
N LEU A 44 -3.08 -24.23 5.94
CA LEU A 44 -2.28 -23.90 4.75
C LEU A 44 -1.37 -22.69 5.02
N LEU A 45 -1.88 -21.66 5.71
CA LEU A 45 -1.08 -20.51 6.13
C LEU A 45 0.03 -20.92 7.10
N GLN A 46 -0.24 -21.81 8.05
CA GLN A 46 0.79 -22.33 8.95
C GLN A 46 1.90 -23.08 8.21
N LEU A 47 1.56 -23.91 7.21
CA LEU A 47 2.56 -24.59 6.38
C LEU A 47 3.43 -23.59 5.61
N LYS A 48 2.81 -22.56 4.99
CA LYS A 48 3.55 -21.50 4.31
C LYS A 48 4.49 -20.74 5.26
N LEU A 49 4.04 -20.45 6.49
CA LEU A 49 4.87 -19.80 7.51
C LEU A 49 6.09 -20.66 7.87
N ASP A 50 5.89 -21.97 8.03
CA ASP A 50 6.97 -22.89 8.35
C ASP A 50 7.96 -23.02 7.18
N GLU A 51 7.48 -23.09 5.95
CA GLU A 51 8.31 -23.06 4.73
C GLU A 51 9.17 -21.79 4.67
N LYS A 52 8.60 -20.62 4.97
CA LYS A 52 9.33 -19.34 4.96
C LYS A 52 10.38 -19.25 6.06
N ARG A 53 10.08 -19.80 7.24
CA ARG A 53 11.04 -19.88 8.35
C ARG A 53 12.17 -20.85 8.06
N GLU A 54 11.87 -21.96 7.38
CA GLU A 54 12.90 -22.90 6.92
C GLU A 54 13.81 -22.25 5.88
N GLU A 55 13.24 -21.58 4.87
CA GLU A 55 13.99 -20.82 3.85
C GLU A 55 14.91 -19.79 4.51
N LEU A 56 14.39 -19.01 5.47
CA LEU A 56 15.15 -18.02 6.23
C LEU A 56 16.30 -18.67 7.04
N SER A 57 16.06 -19.81 7.68
CA SER A 57 17.07 -20.52 8.46
C SER A 57 18.17 -21.17 7.62
N ALA A 58 17.86 -21.47 6.36
CA ALA A 58 18.77 -22.07 5.39
C ALA A 58 19.61 -21.04 4.63
N LEU A 59 19.31 -19.74 4.75
CA LEU A 59 20.14 -18.68 4.16
C LEU A 59 21.54 -18.69 4.76
N SER A 60 22.53 -18.63 3.90
CA SER A 60 23.93 -18.46 4.28
C SER A 60 24.25 -16.99 4.61
N ASP A 61 25.35 -16.76 5.32
CA ASP A 61 25.75 -15.43 5.78
C ASP A 61 26.14 -14.46 4.64
N ASP A 62 26.46 -14.98 3.45
CA ASP A 62 26.82 -14.19 2.26
C ASP A 62 25.59 -13.65 1.50
N VAL A 63 24.38 -14.11 1.83
CA VAL A 63 23.15 -13.59 1.23
C VAL A 63 22.94 -12.13 1.67
N PRO A 64 22.64 -11.21 0.73
CA PRO A 64 22.32 -9.83 1.05
C PRO A 64 21.21 -9.72 2.10
N ASN A 65 21.36 -8.78 3.04
CA ASN A 65 20.42 -8.67 4.15
C ASN A 65 18.99 -8.37 3.68
N ASP A 66 18.82 -7.66 2.57
CA ASP A 66 17.51 -7.43 1.93
C ASP A 66 16.69 -8.72 1.76
N LYS A 67 17.31 -9.81 1.27
CA LYS A 67 16.62 -11.08 1.11
C LYS A 67 16.22 -11.71 2.45
N ARG A 68 17.04 -11.51 3.49
CA ARG A 68 16.74 -11.96 4.85
C ARG A 68 15.55 -11.20 5.44
N LEU A 69 15.52 -9.87 5.27
CA LEU A 69 14.43 -9.02 5.73
C LEU A 69 13.13 -9.30 4.96
N GLU A 70 13.20 -9.55 3.65
CA GLU A 70 12.07 -9.98 2.82
C GLU A 70 11.36 -11.20 3.42
N LEU A 71 12.11 -12.28 3.69
CA LEU A 71 11.52 -13.51 4.23
C LEU A 71 10.94 -13.32 5.64
N GLN A 72 11.53 -12.42 6.44
CA GLN A 72 10.97 -12.03 7.73
C GLN A 72 9.64 -11.30 7.56
N LEU A 73 9.55 -10.36 6.63
CA LEU A 73 8.32 -9.61 6.34
C LEU A 73 7.24 -10.50 5.73
N GLU A 74 7.56 -11.38 4.78
CA GLU A 74 6.64 -12.38 4.25
C GLU A 74 6.07 -13.28 5.36
N SER A 75 6.93 -13.71 6.30
CA SER A 75 6.49 -14.46 7.49
C SER A 75 5.55 -13.62 8.38
N ALA A 76 5.81 -12.32 8.52
CA ALA A 76 5.00 -11.43 9.33
C ALA A 76 3.62 -11.15 8.70
N TYR A 77 3.53 -11.00 7.37
CA TYR A 77 2.23 -10.93 6.69
C TYR A 77 1.41 -12.21 6.89
N ILE A 78 2.02 -13.40 6.75
CA ILE A 78 1.33 -14.67 7.05
C ILE A 78 0.89 -14.74 8.52
N LEU A 79 1.67 -14.17 9.45
CA LEU A 79 1.27 -14.07 10.85
C LEU A 79 0.07 -13.14 11.05
N LEU A 80 -0.06 -12.05 10.29
CA LEU A 80 -1.25 -11.20 10.30
C LEU A 80 -2.48 -11.96 9.79
N ASP A 81 -2.35 -12.71 8.68
CA ASP A 81 -3.42 -13.56 8.15
C ASP A 81 -3.86 -14.66 9.15
N LEU A 82 -2.95 -15.08 10.02
CA LEU A 82 -3.20 -16.03 11.12
C LEU A 82 -3.69 -15.36 12.42
N ASP A 83 -3.96 -14.05 12.41
CA ASP A 83 -4.32 -13.22 13.55
C ASP A 83 -3.27 -13.22 14.69
N ARG A 84 -2.02 -13.55 14.38
CA ARG A 84 -0.86 -13.55 15.30
C ARG A 84 -0.16 -12.20 15.34
N ARG A 85 -0.96 -11.15 15.56
CA ARG A 85 -0.58 -9.73 15.44
C ARG A 85 0.61 -9.31 16.30
N GLN A 86 0.73 -9.83 17.52
CA GLN A 86 1.85 -9.50 18.40
C GLN A 86 3.19 -9.98 17.82
N GLU A 87 3.23 -11.20 17.28
CA GLU A 87 4.44 -11.76 16.67
C GLU A 87 4.81 -11.03 15.39
N ALA A 88 3.81 -10.75 14.53
CA ALA A 88 4.00 -9.95 13.32
C ALA A 88 4.60 -8.58 13.65
N GLY A 89 4.05 -7.88 14.65
CA GLY A 89 4.54 -6.56 15.07
C GLY A 89 5.95 -6.59 15.65
N GLN A 90 6.36 -7.66 16.35
CA GLN A 90 7.74 -7.82 16.81
C GLN A 90 8.72 -7.93 15.65
N ILE A 91 8.38 -8.73 14.63
CA ILE A 91 9.17 -8.86 13.41
C ILE A 91 9.21 -7.53 12.67
N GLY A 92 8.06 -6.90 12.43
CA GLY A 92 7.97 -5.60 11.77
C GLY A 92 8.85 -4.55 12.45
N LYS A 93 8.84 -4.46 13.78
CA LYS A 93 9.71 -3.50 14.48
C LYS A 93 11.19 -3.80 14.29
N ALA A 94 11.59 -5.07 14.40
CA ALA A 94 12.98 -5.47 14.22
C ALA A 94 13.49 -5.27 12.79
N VAL A 95 12.63 -5.50 11.79
CA VAL A 95 12.95 -5.26 10.38
C VAL A 95 13.02 -3.77 10.08
N LEU A 96 12.10 -2.96 10.61
CA LEU A 96 12.10 -1.51 10.39
C LEU A 96 13.43 -0.87 10.80
N ASP A 97 13.94 -1.20 11.99
CA ASP A 97 15.19 -0.63 12.49
C ASP A 97 16.37 -1.00 11.57
N GLN A 98 16.48 -2.26 11.15
CA GLN A 98 17.53 -2.71 10.23
C GLN A 98 17.40 -2.12 8.82
N ALA A 99 16.17 -2.05 8.30
CA ALA A 99 15.91 -1.51 6.97
C ALA A 99 16.23 -0.01 6.89
N LEU A 100 15.98 0.75 7.96
CA LEU A 100 16.38 2.16 8.04
C LEU A 100 17.89 2.33 8.09
N ASP A 101 18.59 1.49 8.84
CA ASP A 101 20.06 1.52 8.95
C ASP A 101 20.74 1.20 7.61
N GLU A 102 20.18 0.27 6.83
CA GLU A 102 20.68 -0.15 5.52
C GLU A 102 20.04 0.58 4.33
N GLU A 103 19.16 1.56 4.59
CA GLU A 103 18.47 2.35 3.56
C GLU A 103 17.64 1.49 2.59
N LEU A 104 17.11 0.36 3.07
CA LEU A 104 16.22 -0.54 2.35
C LEU A 104 14.77 -0.03 2.42
N TRP A 105 14.49 1.06 1.70
CA TRP A 105 13.23 1.81 1.82
C TRP A 105 11.97 0.97 1.60
N LEU A 106 11.98 0.05 0.62
CA LEU A 106 10.85 -0.84 0.38
C LEU A 106 10.55 -1.69 1.63
N ARG A 107 11.58 -2.29 2.22
CA ARG A 107 11.47 -3.13 3.43
C ARG A 107 11.05 -2.31 4.65
N ALA A 108 11.52 -1.07 4.75
CA ALA A 108 11.10 -0.17 5.82
C ALA A 108 9.60 0.15 5.73
N VAL A 109 9.05 0.35 4.52
CA VAL A 109 7.62 0.60 4.35
C VAL A 109 6.78 -0.67 4.57
N GLU A 110 7.21 -1.84 4.09
CA GLU A 110 6.56 -3.13 4.41
C GLU A 110 6.53 -3.37 5.93
N ALA A 111 7.61 -3.03 6.63
CA ALA A 111 7.66 -3.13 8.09
C ALA A 111 6.68 -2.17 8.79
N CYS A 112 6.54 -0.94 8.29
CA CYS A 112 5.56 0.02 8.78
C CYS A 112 4.12 -0.45 8.55
N ASP A 113 3.85 -1.06 7.40
CA ASP A 113 2.56 -1.66 7.06
C ASP A 113 2.19 -2.80 8.02
N ILE A 114 3.11 -3.75 8.24
CA ILE A 114 2.93 -4.81 9.25
C ILE A 114 2.65 -4.25 10.65
N LEU A 115 3.40 -3.21 11.05
CA LEU A 115 3.19 -2.55 12.34
C LEU A 115 1.82 -1.88 12.43
N TYR A 116 1.33 -1.28 11.34
CA TYR A 116 -0.02 -0.73 11.26
C TYR A 116 -1.07 -1.85 11.43
N GLN A 117 -1.03 -2.87 10.57
CA GLN A 117 -1.98 -3.99 10.57
C GLN A 117 -1.95 -4.84 11.85
N SER A 118 -0.86 -4.78 12.62
CA SER A 118 -0.78 -5.43 13.94
C SER A 118 -1.74 -4.85 14.99
N GLU A 119 -2.39 -3.71 14.71
CA GLU A 119 -3.38 -3.04 15.59
C GLU A 119 -2.91 -2.81 17.05
N GLN A 120 -1.60 -2.61 17.24
CA GLN A 120 -1.03 -2.27 18.55
C GLN A 120 -1.11 -0.76 18.83
N THR A 121 -0.76 -0.33 20.04
CA THR A 121 -0.89 1.07 20.52
C THR A 121 -0.28 2.13 19.59
N LYS A 122 0.67 1.77 18.74
CA LYS A 122 1.38 2.68 17.83
C LYS A 122 1.07 2.45 16.34
N SER A 123 0.02 1.69 15.98
CA SER A 123 -0.29 1.36 14.57
C SER A 123 -0.48 2.57 13.67
N ILE A 124 -1.32 3.53 14.08
CA ILE A 124 -1.58 4.75 13.27
C ILE A 124 -0.30 5.59 13.11
N LYS A 125 0.59 5.55 14.12
CA LYS A 125 1.90 6.19 14.03
C LYS A 125 2.78 5.45 13.02
N ALA A 126 2.81 4.12 13.04
CA ALA A 126 3.54 3.32 12.06
C ALA A 126 3.10 3.62 10.63
N LEU A 127 1.78 3.73 10.41
CA LEU A 127 1.20 4.14 9.13
C LEU A 127 1.76 5.48 8.66
N ALA A 128 1.75 6.51 9.52
CA ALA A 128 2.28 7.82 9.15
C ALA A 128 3.79 7.81 8.82
N HIS A 129 4.57 6.98 9.51
CA HIS A 129 5.99 6.78 9.17
C HIS A 129 6.15 6.11 7.80
N GLY A 130 5.37 5.06 7.54
CA GLY A 130 5.41 4.32 6.28
C GLY A 130 4.96 5.18 5.09
N ILE A 131 3.93 6.01 5.24
CA ILE A 131 3.51 6.96 4.21
C ILE A 131 4.62 7.98 3.93
N TRP A 132 5.24 8.52 4.98
CA TRP A 132 6.33 9.47 4.79
C TRP A 132 7.46 8.84 3.97
N LEU A 133 7.91 7.64 4.34
CA LEU A 133 8.95 6.90 3.62
C LEU A 133 8.52 6.56 2.19
N GLY A 134 7.32 6.00 2.01
CA GLY A 134 6.80 5.57 0.72
C GLY A 134 6.58 6.72 -0.26
N VAL A 135 6.17 7.90 0.21
CA VAL A 135 6.05 9.08 -0.66
C VAL A 135 7.41 9.75 -0.90
N THR A 136 8.34 9.67 0.04
CA THR A 136 9.65 10.35 -0.06
C THR A 136 10.64 9.58 -0.95
N PHE A 137 10.69 8.26 -0.85
CA PHE A 137 11.69 7.44 -1.55
C PHE A 137 11.07 6.65 -2.71
N PRO A 138 11.83 6.39 -3.79
CA PRO A 138 11.36 5.63 -4.94
C PRO A 138 11.26 4.14 -4.59
N ILE A 139 10.14 3.75 -4.01
CA ILE A 139 9.75 2.35 -3.80
C ILE A 139 8.65 1.97 -4.79
N ASP A 140 8.29 0.69 -4.75
CA ASP A 140 7.12 0.16 -5.44
C ASP A 140 5.89 1.10 -5.25
N PRO A 141 5.32 1.63 -6.34
CA PRO A 141 4.19 2.56 -6.26
C PRO A 141 2.94 1.90 -5.67
N GLU A 142 2.75 0.59 -5.86
CA GLU A 142 1.61 -0.14 -5.34
C GLU A 142 1.58 -0.12 -3.81
N LEU A 143 2.73 -0.39 -3.16
CA LEU A 143 2.83 -0.29 -1.70
C LEU A 143 2.60 1.13 -1.19
N SER A 144 3.10 2.14 -1.92
CA SER A 144 2.86 3.54 -1.56
C SER A 144 1.37 3.90 -1.63
N VAL A 145 0.66 3.37 -2.63
CA VAL A 145 -0.80 3.52 -2.77
C VAL A 145 -1.53 2.81 -1.64
N ALA A 146 -1.12 1.59 -1.27
CA ALA A 146 -1.72 0.84 -0.17
C ALA A 146 -1.64 1.61 1.16
N MET A 147 -0.47 2.17 1.47
CA MET A 147 -0.29 3.01 2.66
C MET A 147 -1.17 4.26 2.64
N LEU A 148 -1.35 4.90 1.48
CA LEU A 148 -2.23 6.06 1.35
C LEU A 148 -3.72 5.67 1.44
N GLN A 149 -4.09 4.49 0.97
CA GLN A 149 -5.44 3.93 1.15
C GLN A 149 -5.76 3.73 2.62
N HIS A 150 -4.86 3.12 3.40
CA HIS A 150 -5.03 3.00 4.85
C HIS A 150 -5.27 4.35 5.53
N LEU A 151 -4.54 5.41 5.13
CA LEU A 151 -4.79 6.75 5.67
C LEU A 151 -6.19 7.28 5.31
N ILE A 152 -6.69 6.98 4.11
CA ILE A 152 -8.04 7.36 3.69
C ILE A 152 -9.09 6.66 4.55
N ASP A 153 -8.88 5.38 4.85
CA ASP A 153 -9.78 4.56 5.65
C ASP A 153 -9.80 4.99 7.12
N GLU A 154 -8.64 5.35 7.67
CA GLU A 154 -8.49 5.92 9.03
C GLU A 154 -9.02 7.35 9.15
N THR A 155 -9.28 8.03 8.01
CA THR A 155 -9.66 9.43 7.99
C THR A 155 -11.19 9.61 7.94
N PRO A 156 -11.78 10.40 8.85
CA PRO A 156 -13.21 10.72 8.80
C PRO A 156 -13.65 11.39 7.50
N ASP A 157 -14.87 11.07 7.05
CA ASP A 157 -15.42 11.43 5.74
C ASP A 157 -15.23 12.88 5.29
N LYS A 158 -15.37 13.84 6.21
CA LYS A 158 -15.33 15.28 5.93
C LYS A 158 -13.99 15.93 6.22
N SER A 159 -12.95 15.13 6.44
CA SER A 159 -11.59 15.62 6.66
C SER A 159 -10.85 15.73 5.33
N ASP A 160 -10.19 16.86 5.14
CA ASP A 160 -9.29 17.11 4.01
C ASP A 160 -8.17 16.06 3.88
N GLY A 161 -7.83 15.37 4.98
CA GLY A 161 -6.75 14.37 5.00
C GLY A 161 -6.94 13.27 3.97
N ALA A 162 -8.18 12.78 3.80
CA ALA A 162 -8.49 11.73 2.83
C ALA A 162 -8.33 12.23 1.39
N ALA A 163 -8.77 13.47 1.11
CA ALA A 163 -8.66 14.06 -0.21
C ALA A 163 -7.20 14.26 -0.64
N VAL A 164 -6.37 14.72 0.32
CA VAL A 164 -4.93 14.91 0.10
C VAL A 164 -4.21 13.57 -0.05
N ALA A 165 -4.56 12.55 0.74
CA ALA A 165 -3.99 11.21 0.61
C ALA A 165 -4.34 10.58 -0.76
N ALA A 166 -5.61 10.67 -1.18
CA ALA A 166 -6.07 10.11 -2.45
C ALA A 166 -5.37 10.74 -3.66
N VAL A 167 -5.24 12.07 -3.69
CA VAL A 167 -4.54 12.71 -4.81
C VAL A 167 -3.03 12.47 -4.78
N THR A 168 -2.45 12.28 -3.59
CA THR A 168 -1.05 11.85 -3.47
C THR A 168 -0.87 10.46 -4.07
N ALA A 169 -1.84 9.55 -3.90
CA ALA A 169 -1.78 8.22 -4.51
C ALA A 169 -1.77 8.30 -6.04
N CYS A 170 -2.65 9.13 -6.63
CA CYS A 170 -2.62 9.42 -8.07
C CYS A 170 -1.25 9.96 -8.52
N TYR A 171 -0.71 10.93 -7.77
CA TYR A 171 0.58 11.55 -8.07
C TYR A 171 1.73 10.53 -8.06
N VAL A 172 1.83 9.69 -7.03
CA VAL A 172 2.88 8.66 -6.91
C VAL A 172 2.83 7.69 -8.10
N VAL A 173 1.63 7.24 -8.48
CA VAL A 173 1.45 6.37 -9.66
C VAL A 173 1.91 7.08 -10.93
N ASP A 174 1.60 8.37 -11.07
CA ASP A 174 1.98 9.14 -12.26
C ASP A 174 3.49 9.30 -12.45
N ILE A 175 4.24 9.39 -11.36
CA ILE A 175 5.69 9.62 -11.39
C ILE A 175 6.54 8.35 -11.30
N ARG A 176 5.97 7.21 -10.86
CA ARG A 176 6.75 5.96 -10.62
C ARG A 176 6.28 4.73 -11.38
N ALA A 177 4.99 4.60 -11.67
CA ALA A 177 4.48 3.38 -12.31
C ALA A 177 4.64 3.46 -13.83
N GLU A 178 4.90 2.32 -14.46
CA GLU A 178 5.07 2.19 -15.91
C GLU A 178 4.23 1.04 -16.49
N GLY A 179 4.08 1.01 -17.82
CA GLY A 179 3.44 -0.10 -18.52
C GLY A 179 2.01 -0.40 -18.06
N GLN A 180 1.68 -1.69 -17.94
CA GLN A 180 0.34 -2.16 -17.55
C GLN A 180 0.00 -1.82 -16.10
N GLU A 181 0.98 -1.96 -15.20
CA GLU A 181 0.83 -1.62 -13.78
C GLU A 181 0.38 -0.16 -13.61
N ARG A 182 0.95 0.77 -14.40
CA ARG A 182 0.52 2.17 -14.39
C ARG A 182 -0.95 2.33 -14.72
N GLU A 183 -1.45 1.66 -15.76
CA GLU A 183 -2.84 1.79 -16.18
C GLU A 183 -3.79 1.23 -15.11
N ASP A 184 -3.43 0.10 -14.50
CA ASP A 184 -4.21 -0.53 -13.44
C ASP A 184 -4.24 0.35 -12.17
N LEU A 185 -3.07 0.83 -11.73
CA LEU A 185 -2.96 1.73 -10.57
C LEU A 185 -3.61 3.09 -10.82
N LYS A 186 -3.56 3.63 -12.03
CA LYS A 186 -4.27 4.86 -12.39
C LYS A 186 -5.76 4.67 -12.30
N PHE A 187 -6.28 3.56 -12.80
CA PHE A 187 -7.69 3.25 -12.69
C PHE A 187 -8.11 3.16 -11.23
N PHE A 188 -7.35 2.40 -10.42
CA PHE A 188 -7.60 2.24 -8.99
C PHE A 188 -7.57 3.57 -8.22
N THR A 189 -6.50 4.35 -8.36
CA THR A 189 -6.34 5.62 -7.62
C THR A 189 -7.35 6.68 -8.04
N ASN A 190 -7.76 6.72 -9.32
CA ASN A 190 -8.86 7.59 -9.74
C ASN A 190 -10.20 7.18 -9.15
N GLN A 191 -10.48 5.87 -9.03
CA GLN A 191 -11.66 5.38 -8.31
C GLN A 191 -11.62 5.80 -6.84
N LEU A 192 -10.47 5.64 -6.18
CA LEU A 192 -10.26 6.05 -4.79
C LEU A 192 -10.51 7.56 -4.60
N LEU A 193 -9.96 8.41 -5.47
CA LEU A 193 -10.19 9.86 -5.43
C LEU A 193 -11.67 10.22 -5.65
N GLY A 194 -12.35 9.54 -6.57
CA GLY A 194 -13.79 9.71 -6.79
C GLY A 194 -14.65 9.30 -5.58
N GLN A 195 -14.30 8.20 -4.91
CA GLN A 195 -14.97 7.77 -3.68
C GLN A 195 -14.79 8.80 -2.56
N VAL A 196 -13.57 9.33 -2.40
CA VAL A 196 -13.29 10.39 -1.43
C VAL A 196 -14.07 11.66 -1.76
N ALA A 197 -14.12 12.09 -3.04
CA ALA A 197 -14.89 13.27 -3.43
C ALA A 197 -16.38 13.15 -3.07
N ARG A 198 -16.99 11.98 -3.30
CA ARG A 198 -18.37 11.67 -2.90
C ARG A 198 -18.56 11.76 -1.39
N ARG A 199 -17.70 11.10 -0.63
CA ARG A 199 -17.75 11.01 0.84
C ARG A 199 -17.51 12.38 1.51
N HIS A 200 -16.56 13.13 0.98
CA HIS A 200 -16.13 14.43 1.52
C HIS A 200 -17.03 15.60 1.14
N SER A 201 -17.57 15.61 -0.08
CA SER A 201 -18.27 16.78 -0.62
C SER A 201 -19.50 16.47 -1.47
N GLN A 202 -20.01 15.23 -1.44
CA GLN A 202 -21.21 14.81 -2.18
C GLN A 202 -21.09 15.08 -3.69
N VAL A 203 -19.89 14.86 -4.23
CA VAL A 203 -19.59 15.06 -5.65
C VAL A 203 -20.11 13.86 -6.45
N GLU A 204 -21.23 14.03 -7.15
CA GLU A 204 -21.87 12.95 -7.92
C GLU A 204 -21.67 13.07 -9.44
N GLU A 205 -21.22 14.23 -9.93
CA GLU A 205 -21.09 14.53 -11.36
C GLU A 205 -19.66 14.94 -11.73
N GLN A 206 -19.24 14.66 -12.97
CA GLN A 206 -17.88 14.93 -13.43
C GLN A 206 -17.52 16.43 -13.41
N GLU A 207 -18.43 17.30 -13.85
CA GLU A 207 -18.17 18.76 -13.85
C GLU A 207 -17.97 19.28 -12.41
N ILE A 208 -18.70 18.73 -11.44
CA ILE A 208 -18.56 19.07 -10.03
C ILE A 208 -17.24 18.52 -9.48
N PHE A 209 -16.80 17.36 -9.97
CA PHE A 209 -15.53 16.75 -9.59
C PHE A 209 -14.34 17.61 -10.02
N ASP A 210 -14.31 18.09 -11.26
CA ASP A 210 -13.22 18.93 -11.74
C ASP A 210 -13.14 20.24 -10.93
N PHE A 211 -14.30 20.86 -10.68
CA PHE A 211 -14.37 22.04 -9.80
C PHE A 211 -13.94 21.72 -8.36
N TRP A 212 -14.29 20.56 -7.83
CA TRP A 212 -13.89 20.12 -6.50
C TRP A 212 -12.37 19.96 -6.40
N VAL A 213 -11.73 19.33 -7.39
CA VAL A 213 -10.27 19.18 -7.48
C VAL A 213 -9.59 20.55 -7.49
N GLU A 214 -10.05 21.49 -8.32
CA GLU A 214 -9.51 22.85 -8.38
C GLU A 214 -9.70 23.62 -7.07
N ARG A 215 -10.91 23.60 -6.51
CA ARG A 215 -11.25 24.30 -5.26
C ARG A 215 -10.46 23.78 -4.08
N MET A 216 -10.24 22.46 -4.05
CA MET A 216 -9.46 21.79 -3.01
C MET A 216 -7.95 21.86 -3.28
N GLU A 217 -7.52 22.49 -4.38
CA GLU A 217 -6.12 22.65 -4.80
C GLU A 217 -5.38 21.30 -4.93
N LEU A 218 -6.09 20.27 -5.38
CA LEU A 218 -5.55 18.91 -5.51
C LEU A 218 -4.82 18.70 -6.85
N ASN A 219 -4.93 19.65 -7.79
CA ASN A 219 -4.25 19.62 -9.08
C ASN A 219 -2.82 20.17 -9.06
N ASP A 220 -2.29 20.55 -7.90
CA ASP A 220 -0.94 21.13 -7.75
C ASP A 220 -0.17 20.41 -6.63
N PRO A 221 0.85 19.58 -6.95
CA PRO A 221 1.65 18.88 -5.94
C PRO A 221 2.35 19.83 -4.97
N GLY A 222 2.69 21.06 -5.41
CA GLY A 222 3.25 22.10 -4.55
C GLY A 222 2.30 22.57 -3.46
N LYS A 223 0.99 22.27 -3.57
CA LYS A 223 -0.04 22.61 -2.59
C LYS A 223 -0.48 21.42 -1.76
N PHE A 224 -0.72 20.26 -2.37
CA PHE A 224 -1.23 19.10 -1.63
C PHE A 224 -0.13 18.31 -0.89
N LEU A 225 1.11 18.21 -1.39
CA LEU A 225 2.17 17.49 -0.67
C LEU A 225 2.53 18.14 0.68
N PRO A 226 2.66 19.49 0.80
CA PRO A 226 2.82 20.11 2.10
C PRO A 226 1.63 19.92 3.05
N ARG A 227 0.41 19.74 2.51
CA ARG A 227 -0.77 19.41 3.33
C ARG A 227 -0.69 17.97 3.84
N LEU A 228 -0.25 17.02 3.00
CA LEU A 228 -0.03 15.64 3.44
C LEU A 228 0.99 15.62 4.58
N ALA A 229 2.13 16.31 4.41
CA ALA A 229 3.14 16.40 5.45
C ALA A 229 2.56 16.90 6.78
N LYS A 230 1.70 17.93 6.76
CA LYS A 230 1.01 18.43 7.97
C LYS A 230 0.07 17.38 8.59
N VAL A 231 -0.65 16.60 7.78
CA VAL A 231 -1.49 15.49 8.28
C VAL A 231 -0.63 14.48 9.03
N LEU A 232 0.52 14.10 8.45
CA LEU A 232 1.45 13.17 9.10
C LEU A 232 2.05 13.74 10.39
N GLU A 233 2.40 15.03 10.43
CA GLU A 233 2.87 15.67 11.67
C GLU A 233 1.86 15.57 12.80
N VAL A 234 0.57 15.79 12.51
CA VAL A 234 -0.49 15.73 13.51
C VAL A 234 -0.63 14.32 14.08
N ILE A 235 -0.49 13.29 13.23
CA ILE A 235 -0.54 11.89 13.67
C ILE A 235 0.69 11.54 14.54
N ILE A 236 1.86 12.06 14.17
CA ILE A 236 3.12 11.68 14.82
C ILE A 236 3.35 12.46 16.11
N ASP A 237 2.85 13.69 16.18
CA ASP A 237 2.93 14.60 17.34
C ASP A 237 4.38 14.78 17.82
N GLY A 238 5.29 14.96 16.87
CA GLY A 238 6.72 15.16 17.11
C GLY A 238 7.53 13.90 17.50
N ASP A 239 6.89 12.75 17.73
CA ASP A 239 7.54 11.48 18.09
C ASP A 239 7.91 10.65 16.84
N TRP A 240 8.78 11.22 16.01
CA TRP A 240 9.34 10.55 14.83
C TRP A 240 10.34 9.46 15.25
N TRP A 241 10.28 8.29 14.60
CA TRP A 241 11.18 7.14 14.85
C TRP A 241 12.51 7.25 14.11
N PHE A 242 12.65 8.22 13.21
CA PHE A 242 13.87 8.49 12.45
C PHE A 242 14.03 10.00 12.20
N ASP A 243 15.26 10.43 11.93
CA ASP A 243 15.56 11.82 11.58
C ASP A 243 15.26 12.08 10.09
N ARG A 244 14.10 12.69 9.84
CA ARG A 244 13.64 13.01 8.49
C ARG A 244 14.53 13.97 7.73
N ASP A 245 15.13 14.94 8.41
CA ASP A 245 15.95 15.94 7.75
C ASP A 245 17.28 15.31 7.33
N ALA A 246 17.84 14.44 8.17
CA ALA A 246 18.98 13.61 7.81
C ALA A 246 18.66 12.68 6.63
N LEU A 247 17.46 12.08 6.59
CA LEU A 247 17.04 11.22 5.48
C LEU A 247 16.80 12.00 4.18
N ARG A 248 16.13 13.16 4.23
CA ARG A 248 15.92 14.02 3.05
C ARG A 248 17.22 14.54 2.45
N ALA A 249 18.21 14.84 3.29
CA ALA A 249 19.52 15.30 2.81
C ALA A 249 20.26 14.26 1.95
N LYS A 250 19.82 12.99 1.96
CA LYS A 250 20.37 11.92 1.12
C LYS A 250 19.74 11.85 -0.27
N ILE A 251 18.59 12.48 -0.49
CA ILE A 251 17.91 12.47 -1.79
C ILE A 251 18.75 13.29 -2.78
N PRO A 252 19.19 12.71 -3.91
CA PRO A 252 19.96 13.44 -4.92
C PRO A 252 19.17 14.67 -5.42
N ALA A 253 19.87 15.79 -5.64
CA ALA A 253 19.23 17.03 -6.06
C ALA A 253 18.51 16.97 -7.43
N ASP A 254 18.79 15.93 -8.23
CA ASP A 254 18.17 15.68 -9.54
C ASP A 254 16.91 14.79 -9.45
N GLU A 255 16.55 14.31 -8.24
CA GLU A 255 15.36 13.49 -7.95
C GLU A 255 14.27 14.27 -7.18
N VAL A 256 14.42 15.60 -7.05
CA VAL A 256 13.50 16.52 -6.34
C VAL A 256 12.63 17.33 -7.32
#